data_AF-A0AAJ1X7U4-F1
#
_entry.id   AF-A0AAJ1X7U4-F1
#
_cell.length_a   1.000
_cell.length_b   1.000
_cell.length_c   1.000
_cell.angle_alpha   90.00
_cell.angle_beta   90.00
_cell.angle_gamma   90.00
#
_symmetry.space_group_name_H-M   'P 1'
#
loop_
_entity.id
_entity.type
_entity.pdbx_description
1 polymer ?
#
loop_
_entity_poly.entity_id
_entity_poly.type
_entity_poly.pdbx_seq_one_letter_code
_entity_poly.pdbx_strand_id
1 'polypeptide(L)' 'MQTTDTGTSNTSGDVLIDIENLLGTRFNDTLTGDAADNDLRGDDGNDSLFGDLGNDVLFGGAGR' A
#
# COMPACT_ATOMS: atom_id res chain seq x y z
N MET A 1 22.81 9.59 1.07
CA MET A 1 22.25 8.99 -0.14
C MET A 1 20.95 8.32 0.29
N GLN A 2 19.89 9.12 0.37
CA GLN A 2 18.58 8.64 0.78
C GLN A 2 17.88 8.21 -0.51
N THR A 3 17.83 6.90 -0.74
CA THR A 3 17.06 6.34 -1.84
C THR A 3 15.60 6.35 -1.42
N THR A 4 14.98 7.54 -1.44
CA THR A 4 13.55 7.63 -1.66
C THR A 4 13.33 7.08 -3.06
N ASP A 5 12.97 5.79 -3.12
CA ASP A 5 12.40 5.18 -4.30
C ASP A 5 11.04 5.85 -4.52
N THR A 6 11.09 7.07 -5.07
CA THR A 6 9.94 7.65 -5.74
C THR A 6 9.71 6.76 -6.93
N GLY A 7 8.77 5.80 -6.81
CA GLY A 7 8.31 4.90 -7.86
C GLY A 7 8.01 5.69 -9.12
N THR A 8 9.04 5.91 -9.94
CA THR A 8 8.92 6.61 -11.20
C THR A 8 8.47 5.58 -12.21
N SER A 9 7.15 5.56 -12.42
CA SER A 9 6.51 5.15 -13.66
C SER A 9 6.79 3.71 -14.11
N ASN A 10 5.87 2.81 -13.76
CA ASN A 10 5.20 2.07 -14.81
C ASN A 10 3.77 1.76 -14.36
N THR A 11 2.93 1.41 -15.31
CA THR A 11 1.52 1.01 -15.18
C THR A 11 1.31 -0.29 -14.38
N SER A 12 2.07 -0.53 -13.32
CA SER A 12 2.00 -1.70 -12.45
C SER A 12 2.16 -1.18 -11.03
N GLY A 13 1.15 -1.42 -10.19
CA GLY A 13 1.05 -0.87 -8.83
C GLY A 13 2.36 -0.97 -8.04
N ASP A 14 2.58 0.04 -7.21
CA ASP A 14 3.74 0.12 -6.34
C ASP A 14 3.65 -0.99 -5.28
N VAL A 15 4.71 -1.79 -5.14
CA VAL A 15 4.81 -2.81 -4.09
C VAL A 15 5.70 -2.24 -2.99
N LEU A 16 5.07 -1.68 -1.98
CA LEU A 16 5.73 -1.15 -0.78
C LEU A 16 5.64 -2.21 0.31
N ILE A 17 6.80 -2.66 0.82
CA ILE A 17 6.96 -3.70 1.85
C ILE A 17 7.70 -3.06 3.03
N ASP A 18 7.41 -3.49 4.26
CA ASP A 18 8.07 -3.05 5.51
C ASP A 18 7.79 -1.58 5.92
N ILE A 19 6.61 -1.03 5.62
CA ILE A 19 6.20 0.30 6.10
C ILE A 19 4.95 0.15 6.97
N GLU A 20 5.04 0.52 8.25
CA GLU A 20 3.90 0.46 9.18
C GLU A 20 2.74 1.42 8.78
N ASN A 21 2.99 2.34 7.85
CA ASN A 21 2.01 3.30 7.30
C ASN A 21 2.18 3.42 5.78
N LEU A 22 1.36 2.71 5.04
CA LEU A 22 1.43 2.59 3.60
C LEU A 22 0.23 3.28 2.95
N LEU A 23 0.49 4.31 2.14
CA LEU A 23 -0.50 4.97 1.30
C LEU A 23 -0.26 4.60 -0.16
N GLY A 24 -1.28 4.03 -0.80
CA GLY A 24 -1.38 3.76 -2.22
C GLY A 24 -1.56 5.03 -3.04
N THR A 25 -2.02 4.84 -4.27
CA THR A 25 -2.11 5.85 -5.31
C THR A 25 -3.56 6.00 -5.77
N ARG A 26 -3.78 6.74 -6.86
CA ARG A 26 -5.10 6.88 -7.48
C ARG A 26 -5.43 5.77 -8.48
N PHE A 27 -4.67 4.69 -8.46
CA PHE A 27 -4.76 3.56 -9.38
C PHE A 27 -4.97 2.28 -8.59
N ASN A 28 -5.12 1.16 -9.28
CA ASN A 28 -5.28 -0.12 -8.62
C ASN A 28 -3.94 -0.56 -8.01
N ASP A 29 -3.85 -0.56 -6.68
CA ASP A 29 -2.64 -0.91 -5.95
C ASP A 29 -2.69 -2.30 -5.32
N THR A 30 -1.51 -2.85 -5.03
CA THR A 30 -1.36 -4.06 -4.22
C THR A 30 -0.43 -3.76 -3.07
N LEU A 31 -1.00 -3.58 -1.89
CA LEU A 31 -0.28 -3.20 -0.68
C LEU A 31 -0.21 -4.41 0.25
N THR A 32 0.99 -4.79 0.67
CA THR A 32 1.23 -5.93 1.56
C THR A 32 2.02 -5.48 2.78
N GLY A 33 1.45 -5.72 3.95
CA GLY A 33 2.03 -5.52 5.26
C GLY A 33 3.02 -6.60 5.67
N ASP A 34 3.41 -6.59 6.93
CA ASP A 34 4.35 -7.52 7.54
C ASP A 34 3.73 -8.19 8.78
N ALA A 35 4.55 -8.68 9.70
CA ALA A 35 4.03 -9.34 10.91
C ALA A 35 3.71 -8.39 12.07
N ALA A 36 3.86 -7.07 11.86
CA ALA A 36 3.55 -6.04 12.83
C ALA A 36 2.19 -5.39 12.53
N ASP A 37 1.69 -4.55 13.44
CA ASP A 37 0.46 -3.80 13.20
C ASP A 37 0.68 -2.80 12.04
N ASN A 38 -0.09 -2.92 10.94
CA ASN A 38 0.06 -2.04 9.77
C ASN A 38 -1.16 -1.13 9.52
N ASP A 39 -0.93 0.10 9.03
CA ASP A 39 -1.96 0.99 8.47
C ASP A 39 -1.78 1.07 6.93
N LEU A 40 -2.59 0.31 6.19
CA LEU A 40 -2.57 0.25 4.72
C LEU A 40 -3.76 1.00 4.14
N ARG A 41 -3.51 1.97 3.24
CA ARG A 41 -4.55 2.85 2.67
C ARG A 41 -4.46 2.87 1.15
N GLY A 42 -5.50 2.40 0.46
CA GLY A 42 -5.55 2.30 -1.01
C GLY A 42 -5.73 3.63 -1.76
N ASP A 43 -6.37 4.63 -1.14
CA ASP A 43 -6.77 5.92 -1.77
C ASP A 43 -7.85 5.78 -2.86
N ASP A 44 -7.52 5.84 -4.15
CA ASP A 44 -8.51 5.82 -5.26
C ASP A 44 -8.19 4.61 -6.16
N GLY A 45 -9.17 3.83 -6.59
CA GLY A 45 -8.92 2.67 -7.46
C GLY A 45 -9.41 1.35 -6.86
N ASN A 46 -9.15 0.25 -7.56
CA ASN A 46 -9.49 -1.09 -7.09
C ASN A 46 -8.26 -1.74 -6.46
N ASP A 47 -8.14 -1.56 -5.15
CA ASP A 47 -6.96 -1.97 -4.40
C ASP A 47 -7.08 -3.37 -3.81
N SER A 48 -5.95 -4.04 -3.71
CA SER A 48 -5.77 -5.28 -2.94
C SER A 48 -4.86 -5.01 -1.75
N LEU A 49 -5.42 -5.06 -0.55
CA LEU A 49 -4.72 -4.82 0.71
C LEU A 49 -4.56 -6.12 1.49
N PHE A 50 -3.32 -6.45 1.87
CA PHE A 50 -2.99 -7.64 2.65
C PHE A 50 -2.20 -7.23 3.89
N GLY A 51 -2.80 -7.33 5.09
CA GLY A 51 -2.12 -6.99 6.36
C GLY A 51 -1.18 -8.06 6.93
N ASP A 52 -1.32 -9.32 6.50
CA ASP A 52 -0.63 -10.50 7.08
C ASP A 52 -0.93 -10.73 8.58
N LEU A 53 0.06 -10.63 9.48
CA LEU A 53 -0.13 -10.85 10.93
C LEU A 53 -0.10 -9.51 11.65
N GLY A 54 -0.89 -9.36 12.71
CA GLY A 54 -0.95 -8.13 13.50
C GLY A 54 -2.38 -7.65 13.67
N ASN A 55 -2.55 -6.46 14.23
CA ASN A 55 -3.82 -5.75 14.29
C ASN A 55 -3.82 -4.64 13.24
N ASP A 56 -4.23 -4.99 12.02
CA ASP A 56 -4.10 -4.09 10.89
C ASP A 56 -5.29 -3.16 10.71
N VAL A 57 -5.01 -1.99 10.16
CA VAL A 57 -5.98 -1.04 9.63
C VAL A 57 -5.88 -1.06 8.11
N LEU A 58 -6.86 -1.65 7.46
CA LEU A 58 -6.94 -1.72 5.99
C LEU A 58 -8.03 -0.77 5.49
N PHE A 59 -7.63 0.33 4.86
CA PHE A 59 -8.54 1.32 4.28
C PHE A 59 -8.49 1.27 2.76
N GLY A 60 -9.46 0.58 2.14
CA GLY A 60 -9.51 0.41 0.69
C GLY A 60 -9.85 1.66 -0.13
N GLY A 61 -10.06 2.82 0.49
CA GLY A 61 -10.28 4.04 -0.28
C GLY A 61 -11.59 4.09 -1.08
N ALA A 62 -11.64 4.92 -2.11
CA ALA A 62 -12.77 5.05 -3.01
C ALA A 62 -12.68 4.00 -4.15
N GLY A 63 -13.28 2.84 -3.92
CA GLY A 63 -13.39 1.78 -4.93
C GLY A 63 -14.25 2.20 -6.13
N ARG A 64 -13.80 1.92 -7.37
CA ARG A 64 -14.53 2.25 -8.62
C ARG A 64 -14.56 1.11 -9.63
#